data_AF-A0A200IBZ2-F1
#
_entry.id   AF-A0A200IBZ2-F1
#
_cell.length_a   1.000
_cell.length_b   1.000
_cell.length_c   1.000
_cell.angle_alpha   90.00
_cell.angle_beta   90.00
_cell.angle_gamma   90.00
#
_symmetry.space_group_name_H-M   'P 1'
#
loop_
_entity.id
_entity.type
_entity.pdbx_description
1 polymer ?
#
loop_
_entity_poly.entity_id
_entity_poly.type
_entity_poly.pdbx_seq_one_letter_code
_entity_poly.pdbx_strand_id
1 'polypeptide(L)'
;MLDTYDLLKTAMNVSAQRAELISSNIANVNTDGYKAKRIVFESELKQALASSGTDAATEASVSQVKPKITENATTSIKDNGNNVDLEVEMLDQAANGLYYSALTAQVNGRLQMMNLVLSN
;
A
#
# COMPACT_ATOMS: atom_id res chain seq x y z
N MET A 1 5.63 5.91 20.35
CA MET A 1 4.70 7.04 19.99
C MET A 1 4.98 7.58 18.59
N LEU A 2 6.24 7.60 18.15
CA LEU A 2 6.68 7.97 16.80
C LEU A 2 6.30 6.91 15.75
N ASP A 3 6.18 5.65 16.18
CA ASP A 3 6.06 4.47 15.31
C ASP A 3 4.76 4.41 14.51
N THR A 4 3.65 4.89 15.07
CA THR A 4 2.40 4.93 14.31
C THR A 4 2.38 6.05 13.29
N TYR A 5 3.05 7.17 13.55
CA TYR A 5 3.15 8.27 12.58
C TYR A 5 4.03 7.84 11.40
N ASP A 6 5.17 7.20 11.69
CA ASP A 6 6.06 6.65 10.66
C ASP A 6 5.40 5.51 9.87
N LEU A 7 4.60 4.66 10.52
CA LEU A 7 3.79 3.65 9.83
C LEU A 7 2.74 4.29 8.91
N LEU A 8 2.05 5.33 9.38
CA LEU A 8 1.03 6.02 8.59
C LEU A 8 1.65 6.77 7.40
N LYS A 9 2.80 7.39 7.60
CA LYS A 9 3.62 8.00 6.54
C LYS A 9 4.08 6.96 5.52
N THR A 10 4.51 5.78 5.98
CA THR A 10 4.89 4.66 5.11
C THR A 10 3.68 4.18 4.31
N ALA A 11 2.52 3.99 4.94
CA ALA A 11 1.29 3.58 4.27
C ALA A 11 0.83 4.60 3.21
N MET A 12 0.97 5.91 3.49
CA MET A 12 0.70 6.96 2.49
C MET A 12 1.67 6.90 1.31
N ASN A 13 2.96 6.68 1.57
CA ASN A 13 3.97 6.54 0.53
C ASN A 13 3.70 5.30 -0.34
N VAL A 14 3.35 4.17 0.29
CA VAL A 14 2.93 2.93 -0.38
C VAL A 14 1.72 3.18 -1.27
N SER A 15 0.71 3.88 -0.77
CA SER A 15 -0.50 4.22 -1.55
C SER A 15 -0.16 5.11 -2.76
N ALA A 16 0.75 6.06 -2.62
CA ALA A 16 1.24 6.87 -3.73
C ALA A 16 1.97 6.02 -4.79
N GLN A 17 2.89 5.15 -4.37
CA GLN A 17 3.59 4.23 -5.27
C GLN A 17 2.61 3.24 -5.95
N ARG A 18 1.56 2.81 -5.25
CA ARG A 18 0.51 1.95 -5.82
C ARG A 18 -0.23 2.67 -6.94
N ALA A 19 -0.57 3.95 -6.76
CA ALA A 19 -1.19 4.75 -7.82
C ALA A 19 -0.30 4.86 -9.06
N GLU A 20 1.01 5.05 -8.87
CA GLU A 20 1.99 5.12 -9.95
C GLU A 20 2.08 3.78 -10.72
N LEU A 21 2.12 2.66 -10.01
CA LEU A 21 2.13 1.33 -10.64
C LEU A 21 0.85 1.01 -11.38
N ILE A 22 -0.32 1.35 -10.83
CA ILE A 22 -1.61 1.19 -11.52
C ILE A 22 -1.63 2.03 -12.80
N SER A 23 -1.17 3.29 -12.74
CA SER A 23 -1.04 4.13 -13.93
C SER A 23 -0.10 3.52 -14.97
N SER A 24 1.02 2.95 -14.53
CA SER A 24 1.95 2.22 -15.40
C SER A 24 1.32 0.98 -16.03
N ASN A 25 0.53 0.20 -15.28
CA ASN A 25 -0.19 -0.95 -15.81
C ASN A 25 -1.23 -0.51 -16.85
N ILE A 26 -2.05 0.51 -16.55
CA ILE A 26 -3.04 1.07 -17.48
C ILE A 26 -2.38 1.54 -18.77
N ALA A 27 -1.25 2.24 -18.69
CA ALA A 27 -0.51 2.70 -19.87
C ALA A 27 -0.01 1.53 -20.75
N ASN A 28 0.33 0.40 -20.13
CA ASN A 28 0.83 -0.80 -20.82
C ASN A 28 -0.24 -1.87 -21.09
N VAL A 29 -1.52 -1.56 -20.93
CA VAL A 29 -2.62 -2.54 -21.13
C VAL A 29 -2.71 -3.09 -22.56
N ASN A 30 -2.19 -2.37 -23.55
CA ASN A 30 -2.13 -2.80 -24.96
C ASN A 30 -0.71 -3.23 -25.38
N THR A 31 0.21 -3.42 -24.44
CA THR A 31 1.58 -3.87 -24.72
C THR A 31 1.64 -5.39 -24.64
N ASP A 32 2.05 -6.03 -25.72
CA ASP A 32 2.18 -7.48 -25.79
C ASP A 32 3.26 -8.00 -24.82
N GLY A 33 2.97 -9.09 -24.11
CA GLY A 33 3.87 -9.69 -23.12
C GLY A 33 4.11 -8.88 -21.83
N TYR A 34 3.37 -7.79 -21.59
CA TYR A 34 3.51 -7.01 -20.35
C TYR A 34 2.92 -7.73 -19.14
N LYS A 35 3.59 -7.62 -17.99
CA LYS A 35 3.14 -8.20 -16.70
C LYS A 35 2.78 -7.11 -15.71
N ALA A 36 1.56 -7.19 -15.17
CA ALA A 36 1.04 -6.29 -14.16
C ALA A 36 1.89 -6.35 -12.88
N LYS A 37 2.40 -5.19 -12.47
CA LYS A 37 3.14 -5.03 -11.22
C LYS A 37 2.20 -4.57 -10.12
N ARG A 38 2.30 -5.14 -8.92
CA ARG A 38 1.47 -4.80 -7.77
C ARG A 38 2.33 -4.63 -6.53
N ILE A 39 1.88 -3.78 -5.59
CA ILE A 39 2.52 -3.65 -4.27
C ILE A 39 1.77 -4.50 -3.26
N VAL A 40 2.51 -5.39 -2.63
CA VAL A 40 2.06 -6.21 -1.51
C VAL A 40 2.66 -5.62 -0.24
N PHE A 41 1.85 -4.84 0.48
CA PHE A 41 2.27 -4.18 1.73
C PHE A 41 1.45 -4.66 2.92
N GLU A 42 0.15 -4.85 2.74
CA GLU A 42 -0.80 -5.19 3.80
C GLU A 42 -0.55 -6.60 4.33
N SER A 43 -0.18 -7.57 3.47
CA SER A 43 0.14 -8.92 3.94
C SER A 43 1.46 -8.96 4.70
N GLU A 44 2.47 -8.21 4.24
CA GLU A 44 3.77 -8.08 4.92
C GLU A 44 3.59 -7.39 6.28
N LEU A 45 2.77 -6.33 6.32
CA LEU A 45 2.41 -5.63 7.56
C LEU A 45 1.66 -6.56 8.52
N LYS A 46 0.67 -7.32 8.03
CA LYS A 46 -0.08 -8.28 8.83
C LYS A 46 0.83 -9.40 9.33
N GLN A 47 1.77 -9.86 8.53
CA GLN A 47 2.75 -10.87 8.92
C GLN A 47 3.69 -10.34 10.00
N ALA A 48 4.23 -9.13 9.85
CA ALA A 48 5.06 -8.46 10.84
C ALA A 48 4.32 -8.22 12.17
N LEU A 49 3.02 -7.88 12.09
CA LEU A 49 2.16 -7.71 13.27
C LEU A 49 1.85 -9.06 13.94
N ALA A 50 1.61 -10.12 13.16
CA ALA A 50 1.33 -11.46 13.67
C ALA A 50 2.56 -12.15 14.28
N SER A 51 3.75 -11.96 13.71
CA SER A 51 5.02 -12.48 14.26
C SER A 51 5.44 -11.78 15.55
N SER A 52 4.88 -10.61 15.84
CA SER A 52 5.16 -9.83 17.06
C SER A 52 4.28 -10.24 18.27
N GLY A 53 3.46 -11.29 18.13
CA GLY A 53 2.50 -11.76 19.15
C GLY A 53 3.08 -12.57 20.32
N THR A 54 4.40 -12.67 20.46
CA THR A 54 5.07 -13.39 21.56
C THR A 54 6.22 -12.55 22.11
N ASP A 55 6.01 -11.98 23.30
CA ASP A 55 7.02 -11.56 24.29
C ASP A 55 8.32 -10.91 23.79
N ALA A 56 8.20 -9.82 23.03
CA ALA A 56 9.11 -8.67 23.05
C ALA A 56 8.79 -7.81 21.82
N ALA A 57 8.01 -6.75 22.03
CA ALA A 57 7.86 -5.68 21.05
C ALA A 57 9.22 -5.01 20.84
N THR A 58 10.02 -5.53 19.91
CA THR A 58 11.09 -4.75 19.30
C THR A 58 10.40 -3.82 18.32
N GLU A 59 10.21 -2.57 18.75
CA GLU A 59 9.70 -1.44 17.99
C GLU A 59 10.41 -1.24 16.62
N ALA A 60 11.56 -1.89 16.42
CA ALA A 60 12.30 -1.94 15.17
C ALA A 60 11.66 -2.79 14.05
N SER A 61 10.82 -3.78 14.36
CA SER A 61 10.35 -4.76 13.37
C SER A 61 9.20 -4.25 12.48
N VAL A 62 8.36 -3.34 12.97
CA VAL A 62 7.26 -2.75 12.20
C VAL A 62 7.76 -1.62 11.28
N SER A 63 8.77 -0.87 11.72
CA SER A 63 9.43 0.17 10.91
C SER A 63 10.27 -0.38 9.75
N GLN A 64 10.50 -1.69 9.69
CA GLN A 64 11.21 -2.36 8.59
C GLN A 64 10.30 -2.97 7.53
N VAL A 65 8.98 -2.85 7.65
CA VAL A 65 8.05 -3.34 6.61
C VAL A 65 8.23 -2.49 5.34
N LYS A 66 9.05 -3.00 4.42
CA LYS A 66 9.27 -2.38 3.12
C LYS A 66 8.19 -2.85 2.15
N PRO A 67 7.57 -1.96 1.35
CA PRO A 67 6.69 -2.38 0.27
C PRO A 67 7.45 -3.31 -0.66
N LYS A 68 6.92 -4.52 -0.85
CA LYS A 68 7.44 -5.45 -1.86
C LYS A 68 6.60 -5.31 -3.11
N ILE A 69 7.25 -4.94 -4.20
CA ILE A 69 6.62 -5.01 -5.53
C ILE A 69 6.69 -6.46 -5.96
N THR A 70 5.53 -7.08 -6.18
CA THR A 70 5.43 -8.41 -6.78
C THR A 70 4.83 -8.27 -8.16
N GLU A 71 5.36 -9.07 -9.08
CA GLU A 71 4.72 -9.26 -10.37
C GLU A 71 3.53 -10.21 -10.15
N ASN A 72 2.34 -9.79 -10.55
CA ASN A 72 1.18 -10.67 -10.48
C ASN A 72 1.38 -11.77 -11.54
N ALA A 73 1.44 -13.03 -11.10
CA ALA A 73 1.51 -14.20 -11.98
C ALA A 73 0.15 -14.93 -12.09
N THR A 74 -0.89 -14.41 -11.44
CA THR A 74 -2.13 -15.13 -11.13
C THR A 74 -3.35 -14.66 -11.91
N THR A 75 -3.31 -13.52 -12.59
CA THR A 75 -4.39 -13.10 -13.51
C THR A 75 -4.24 -13.77 -14.87
N SER A 76 -5.36 -14.27 -15.41
CA SER A 76 -5.46 -14.93 -16.71
C SER A 76 -4.60 -14.24 -17.75
N ILE A 77 -3.61 -14.96 -18.26
CA ILE A 77 -2.81 -14.56 -19.41
C ILE A 77 -3.79 -14.46 -20.59
N LYS A 78 -4.02 -13.25 -21.11
CA LYS A 78 -4.72 -13.06 -22.39
C LYS A 78 -3.92 -13.77 -23.49
N ASP A 79 -4.54 -14.10 -24.61
CA ASP A 79 -3.89 -14.81 -25.73
C ASP A 79 -2.58 -14.14 -26.23
N ASN A 80 -2.36 -12.86 -25.92
CA ASN A 80 -1.15 -12.09 -26.24
C ASN A 80 -0.06 -12.06 -25.14
N GLY A 81 -0.19 -12.86 -24.08
CA GLY A 81 0.80 -12.89 -23.00
C GLY A 81 0.67 -11.75 -21.98
N ASN A 82 -0.29 -10.84 -22.16
CA ASN A 82 -0.56 -9.74 -21.23
C ASN A 82 -1.57 -10.17 -20.15
N ASN A 83 -1.33 -9.78 -18.91
CA ASN A 83 -2.23 -10.06 -17.79
C ASN A 83 -2.80 -8.79 -17.11
N VAL A 84 -2.64 -7.62 -17.75
CA VAL A 84 -3.28 -6.37 -17.34
C VAL A 84 -4.73 -6.35 -17.82
N ASP A 85 -5.62 -6.06 -16.88
CA ASP A 85 -7.04 -5.82 -17.14
C ASP A 85 -7.38 -4.37 -16.75
N LEU A 86 -7.83 -3.57 -17.73
CA LEU A 86 -8.14 -2.16 -17.52
C LEU A 86 -9.23 -1.97 -16.45
N GLU A 87 -10.26 -2.82 -16.44
CA GLU A 87 -11.37 -2.68 -15.50
C GLU A 87 -10.89 -2.94 -14.07
N VAL A 88 -10.04 -3.95 -13.89
CA VAL A 88 -9.42 -4.26 -12.59
C VAL A 88 -8.49 -3.14 -12.14
N GLU A 89 -7.62 -2.63 -13.03
CA GLU A 89 -6.71 -1.54 -12.67
C GLU A 89 -7.48 -0.25 -12.32
N MET A 90 -8.59 0.06 -12.99
CA MET A 90 -9.46 1.20 -12.64
C MET A 90 -10.14 1.01 -11.29
N LEU A 91 -10.61 -0.21 -10.99
CA LEU A 91 -11.19 -0.54 -9.68
C LEU A 91 -10.14 -0.40 -8.57
N ASP A 92 -8.93 -0.93 -8.80
CA ASP A 92 -7.80 -0.82 -7.89
C ASP A 92 -7.39 0.64 -7.68
N GLN A 93 -7.45 1.48 -8.72
CA GLN A 93 -7.19 2.92 -8.62
C GLN A 93 -8.20 3.62 -7.71
N ALA A 94 -9.50 3.33 -7.90
CA ALA A 94 -10.56 3.90 -7.07
C ALA A 94 -10.43 3.45 -5.62
N ALA A 95 -10.17 2.16 -5.38
CA ALA A 95 -9.93 1.61 -4.06
C ALA A 95 -8.72 2.27 -3.38
N ASN A 96 -7.62 2.46 -4.10
CA ASN A 96 -6.44 3.14 -3.57
C ASN A 96 -6.72 4.62 -3.26
N GLY A 97 -7.54 5.31 -4.05
CA GLY A 97 -7.97 6.69 -3.77
C GLY A 97 -8.77 6.81 -2.48
N LEU A 98 -9.68 5.86 -2.23
CA LEU A 98 -10.42 5.78 -0.96
C LEU A 98 -9.48 5.49 0.21
N TYR A 99 -8.53 4.56 0.02
CA TYR A 99 -7.53 4.21 1.02
C TYR A 99 -6.66 5.41 1.41
N TYR A 100 -6.13 6.16 0.44
CA TYR A 100 -5.35 7.38 0.69
C TYR A 100 -6.16 8.45 1.44
N SER A 101 -7.43 8.62 1.09
CA SER A 101 -8.33 9.56 1.77
C SER A 101 -8.56 9.16 3.23
N ALA A 102 -8.74 7.87 3.51
CA ALA A 102 -8.87 7.35 4.87
C ALA A 102 -7.58 7.55 5.69
N LEU A 103 -6.41 7.27 5.10
CA LEU A 103 -5.12 7.53 5.75
C LEU A 103 -4.95 9.01 6.09
N THR A 104 -5.30 9.90 5.18
CA THR A 104 -5.24 11.35 5.39
C THR A 104 -6.14 11.80 6.53
N ALA A 105 -7.37 11.30 6.59
CA ALA A 105 -8.30 11.58 7.69
C ALA A 105 -7.72 11.13 9.05
N GLN A 106 -7.07 9.97 9.07
CA GLN A 106 -6.46 9.44 10.28
C GLN A 106 -5.22 10.25 10.74
N VAL A 107 -4.38 10.71 9.81
CA VAL A 107 -3.26 11.62 10.12
C VAL A 107 -3.80 12.90 10.75
N ASN A 108 -4.81 13.51 10.12
CA ASN A 108 -5.41 14.76 10.58
C ASN A 108 -6.00 14.64 12.00
N GLY A 109 -6.76 13.58 12.26
CA GLY A 109 -7.30 13.33 13.61
C GLY A 109 -6.22 13.19 14.67
N ARG A 110 -5.09 12.55 14.33
CA ARG A 110 -3.97 12.40 15.26
C ARG A 110 -3.24 13.72 15.53
N LEU A 111 -3.03 14.53 14.50
CA LEU A 111 -2.45 15.87 14.65
C LEU A 111 -3.33 16.76 15.54
N GLN A 112 -4.66 16.68 15.39
CA GLN A 112 -5.60 17.38 16.27
C GLN A 112 -5.45 16.95 17.74
N MET A 113 -5.33 15.64 18.00
CA MET A 113 -5.09 15.13 19.36
C MET A 113 -3.74 15.60 19.93
N MET A 114 -2.68 15.62 19.12
CA MET A 114 -1.37 16.14 19.56
C MET A 114 -1.46 17.63 19.89
N ASN A 115 -2.13 18.42 19.07
CA ASN A 115 -2.34 19.85 19.34
C ASN A 115 -3.16 20.07 20.60
N LEU A 116 -4.20 19.27 20.85
CA LEU A 116 -5.04 19.35 22.05
C LEU A 116 -4.24 19.09 23.34
N VAL A 117 -3.33 18.12 23.30
CA VAL A 117 -2.45 17.78 24.44
C VAL A 117 -1.38 18.85 24.64
N LEU A 118 -0.85 19.45 23.57
CA LEU A 118 0.16 20.52 23.66
C LEU A 118 -0.44 21.89 24.03
N SER A 119 -1.75 22.09 23.84
CA SER A 119 -2.44 23.33 24.16
C SER A 119 -2.97 23.42 25.61
N ASN A 120 -2.76 22.38 26.44
CA ASN A 120 -3.01 22.37 27.89
C ASN A 120 -1.69 22.28 28.66
#